data_AF-A0A5C6C0R5-F1
#
_entry.id   AF-A0A5C6C0R5-F1
#
_cell.length_a   1.000
_cell.length_b   1.000
_cell.length_c   1.000
_cell.angle_alpha   90.00
_cell.angle_beta   90.00
_cell.angle_gamma   90.00
#
_symmetry.space_group_name_H-M   'P 1'
#
loop_
_entity.id
_entity.type
_entity.pdbx_description
1 polymer ?
#
loop_
_entity_poly.entity_id
_entity_poly.type
_entity_poly.pdbx_seq_one_letter_code
_entity_poly.pdbx_strand_id
1 'polypeptide(L)'
;MAQSFFWRVSLLGLTAILPLSFSLHQARGQEPTPAAESSVSAQISGWAASVVRDLKISNDASSRELTRKENSLLRWSNAIDGSVYGDSYLWTDHERPAAFLSIYARVDGPVAARRLTFQSLSSDPLTATLNNVAVWHPTEPGIQFFKLADVPSPSQKNSVRRLEILRLARQFRGRIQEVAHEDRFRELRLLTAPLYQYQSEPNHVENGALFAFVDGTDPELLLMVEARVEGERRSWYCAPVRQNHRRLQLSRGDDRVWDAPSIAPPFQGPKISDPNGVYFNIPWSVIADDR
;
A
#
# COMPACT_ATOMS: atom_id res chain seq x y z
N MET A 1 -53.24 83.45 25.20
CA MET A 1 -54.15 83.92 24.12
C MET A 1 -53.32 84.08 22.85
N ALA A 2 -53.82 83.60 21.71
CA ALA A 2 -53.19 83.45 20.37
C ALA A 2 -52.20 82.26 20.26
N GLN A 3 -52.14 81.39 19.24
CA GLN A 3 -52.82 81.22 17.93
C GLN A 3 -52.50 79.77 17.46
N SER A 4 -53.50 78.90 17.20
CA SER A 4 -53.94 78.35 15.89
C SER A 4 -52.94 77.62 14.97
N PHE A 5 -53.21 76.31 14.79
CA PHE A 5 -53.24 75.47 13.56
C PHE A 5 -52.02 75.30 12.64
N PHE A 6 -51.62 74.03 12.40
CA PHE A 6 -51.60 73.40 11.05
C PHE A 6 -51.50 71.86 11.15
N TRP A 7 -52.27 71.18 10.29
CA TRP A 7 -52.36 69.71 10.11
C TRP A 7 -51.14 69.12 9.38
N ARG A 8 -50.79 67.85 9.66
CA ARG A 8 -50.30 66.90 8.64
C ARG A 8 -50.49 65.43 9.08
N VAL A 9 -51.08 64.67 8.17
CA VAL A 9 -51.31 63.21 8.21
C VAL A 9 -50.12 62.52 7.55
N SER A 10 -49.65 61.39 8.11
CA SER A 10 -49.01 60.24 7.41
C SER A 10 -48.92 59.07 8.41
N LEU A 11 -49.72 58.01 8.28
CA LEU A 11 -49.55 56.79 7.49
C LEU A 11 -48.38 55.88 7.91
N LEU A 12 -48.76 54.75 8.53
CA LEU A 12 -48.25 53.37 8.40
C LEU A 12 -46.76 53.11 8.13
N GLY A 13 -46.14 52.36 9.05
CA GLY A 13 -44.89 51.64 8.83
C GLY A 13 -44.64 50.61 9.94
N LEU A 14 -45.33 49.47 9.88
CA LEU A 14 -45.12 48.33 10.78
C LEU A 14 -43.96 47.50 10.21
N THR A 15 -42.73 47.77 10.65
CA THR A 15 -41.54 47.00 10.25
C THR A 15 -41.49 45.71 11.05
N ALA A 16 -41.86 44.60 10.42
CA ALA A 16 -41.63 43.26 10.96
C ALA A 16 -40.12 42.98 10.98
N ILE A 17 -39.54 42.86 12.18
CA ILE A 17 -38.18 42.37 12.39
C ILE A 17 -38.25 40.85 12.24
N LEU A 18 -37.89 40.34 11.06
CA LEU A 18 -37.63 38.92 10.85
C LEU A 18 -36.28 38.57 11.52
N PRO A 19 -36.20 37.55 12.39
CA PRO A 19 -34.91 37.05 12.84
C PRO A 19 -34.18 36.44 11.64
N LEU A 20 -33.03 37.03 11.28
CA LEU A 20 -32.04 36.35 10.44
C LEU A 20 -31.50 35.17 11.25
N SER A 21 -32.13 34.01 11.06
CA SER A 21 -31.52 32.73 11.40
C SER A 21 -30.32 32.53 10.48
N PHE A 22 -29.14 32.95 10.94
CA PHE A 22 -27.87 32.49 10.38
C PHE A 22 -27.77 30.99 10.68
N SER A 23 -28.30 30.18 9.78
CA SER A 23 -27.94 28.78 9.66
C SER A 23 -26.49 28.71 9.24
N LEU A 24 -25.58 28.71 10.21
CA LEU A 24 -24.25 28.13 10.08
C LEU A 24 -24.44 26.63 9.85
N HIS A 25 -24.79 26.25 8.62
CA HIS A 25 -24.50 24.92 8.12
C HIS A 25 -22.99 24.86 7.98
N GLN A 26 -22.31 24.37 9.02
CA GLN A 26 -21.06 23.68 8.81
C GLN A 26 -21.34 22.62 7.75
N ALA A 27 -20.74 22.78 6.57
CA ALA A 27 -20.64 21.72 5.58
C ALA A 27 -19.79 20.60 6.20
N ARG A 28 -20.44 19.75 7.00
CA ARG A 28 -19.95 18.40 7.27
C ARG A 28 -19.82 17.73 5.91
N GLY A 29 -18.62 17.28 5.58
CA GLY A 29 -18.29 16.69 4.29
C GLY A 29 -19.34 15.66 3.88
N GLN A 30 -20.06 15.96 2.80
CA GLN A 30 -20.86 14.95 2.13
C GLN A 30 -19.90 13.86 1.65
N GLU A 31 -20.20 12.61 1.98
CA GLU A 31 -19.50 11.48 1.37
C GLU A 31 -19.56 11.64 -0.15
N PRO A 32 -18.41 11.55 -0.83
CA PRO A 32 -18.37 11.66 -2.28
C PRO A 32 -19.29 10.59 -2.90
N THR A 33 -19.98 10.95 -3.98
CA THR A 33 -20.81 9.98 -4.69
C THR A 33 -19.93 8.92 -5.36
N PRO A 34 -20.41 7.69 -5.60
CA PRO A 34 -19.62 6.62 -6.24
C PRO A 34 -19.00 7.02 -7.60
N ALA A 35 -19.67 7.90 -8.35
CA ALA A 35 -19.15 8.43 -9.60
C ALA A 35 -17.96 9.40 -9.41
N ALA A 36 -18.00 10.23 -8.37
CA ALA A 36 -16.89 11.12 -8.02
C ALA A 36 -15.68 10.33 -7.50
N GLU A 37 -15.90 9.33 -6.65
CA GLU A 37 -14.86 8.41 -6.18
C GLU A 37 -14.15 7.69 -7.33
N SER A 38 -14.93 7.20 -8.32
CA SER A 38 -14.39 6.56 -9.51
C SER A 38 -13.52 7.51 -10.35
N SER A 39 -13.88 8.80 -10.43
CA SER A 39 -13.10 9.79 -11.16
C SER A 39 -11.75 10.07 -10.48
N VAL A 40 -11.76 10.25 -9.16
CA VAL A 40 -10.53 10.53 -8.40
C VAL A 40 -9.58 9.34 -8.40
N SER A 41 -10.11 8.13 -8.19
CA SER A 41 -9.32 6.89 -8.29
C SER A 41 -8.63 6.78 -9.66
N ALA A 42 -9.33 7.13 -10.75
CA ALA A 42 -8.76 7.13 -12.10
C ALA A 42 -7.65 8.19 -12.27
N GLN A 43 -7.82 9.39 -11.70
CA GLN A 43 -6.77 10.43 -11.73
C GLN A 43 -5.51 9.98 -10.98
N ILE A 44 -5.67 9.40 -9.79
CA ILE A 44 -4.56 8.88 -9.00
C ILE A 44 -3.83 7.76 -9.75
N SER A 45 -4.59 6.87 -10.39
CA SER A 45 -4.01 5.80 -11.22
C SER A 45 -3.25 6.34 -12.43
N GLY A 46 -3.79 7.36 -13.10
CA GLY A 46 -3.12 8.02 -14.22
C GLY A 46 -1.80 8.68 -13.80
N TRP A 47 -1.79 9.33 -12.64
CA TRP A 47 -0.56 9.87 -12.05
C TRP A 47 0.42 8.75 -11.66
N ALA A 48 -0.03 7.70 -10.97
CA ALA A 48 0.82 6.57 -10.60
C ALA A 48 1.48 5.92 -11.83
N ALA A 49 0.71 5.71 -12.89
CA ALA A 49 1.21 5.21 -14.17
C ALA A 49 2.25 6.14 -14.82
N SER A 50 2.11 7.46 -14.66
CA SER A 50 3.13 8.41 -15.13
C SER A 50 4.42 8.32 -14.33
N VAL A 51 4.33 8.15 -13.00
CA VAL A 51 5.51 8.04 -12.12
C VAL A 51 6.30 6.76 -12.44
N VAL A 52 5.62 5.61 -12.54
CA VAL A 52 6.33 4.34 -12.77
C VAL A 52 6.95 4.23 -14.15
N ARG A 53 6.55 5.07 -15.12
CA ARG A 53 7.11 5.07 -16.47
C ARG A 53 8.60 5.41 -16.46
N ASP A 54 8.99 6.35 -15.61
CA ASP A 54 10.36 6.85 -15.54
C ASP A 54 11.15 6.22 -14.37
N LEU A 55 10.50 5.32 -13.61
CA LEU A 55 11.09 4.60 -12.49
C LEU A 55 11.74 3.30 -12.99
N LYS A 56 13.04 3.19 -12.76
CA LYS A 56 13.83 2.00 -13.04
C LYS A 56 14.34 1.41 -11.74
N ILE A 57 14.39 0.09 -11.63
CA ILE A 57 14.97 -0.60 -10.48
C ILE A 57 15.95 -1.63 -11.01
N SER A 58 17.14 -1.70 -10.42
CA SER A 58 18.19 -2.66 -10.77
C SER A 58 18.59 -3.50 -9.56
N ASN A 59 19.04 -4.73 -9.82
CA ASN A 59 19.73 -5.57 -8.85
C ASN A 59 21.23 -5.24 -8.92
N ASP A 60 21.79 -4.76 -7.81
CA ASP A 60 23.17 -4.26 -7.79
C ASP A 60 24.18 -5.40 -7.88
N ALA A 61 23.87 -6.57 -7.32
CA ALA A 61 24.75 -7.73 -7.34
C ALA A 61 24.97 -8.26 -8.77
N SER A 62 23.96 -8.17 -9.62
CA SER A 62 24.03 -8.61 -11.03
C SER A 62 24.16 -7.47 -12.04
N SER A 63 24.13 -6.22 -11.58
CA SER A 63 24.07 -5.02 -12.44
C SER A 63 22.93 -5.07 -13.47
N ARG A 64 21.83 -5.76 -13.15
CA ARG A 64 20.72 -6.03 -14.07
C ARG A 64 19.54 -5.13 -13.75
N GLU A 65 18.98 -4.49 -14.78
CA GLU A 65 17.70 -3.81 -14.68
C GLU A 65 16.55 -4.83 -14.51
N LEU A 66 15.75 -4.65 -13.48
CA LEU A 66 14.59 -5.48 -13.19
C LEU A 66 13.46 -5.22 -14.17
N THR A 67 12.70 -6.26 -14.51
CA THR A 67 11.54 -6.13 -15.39
C THR A 67 10.32 -5.67 -14.61
N ARG A 68 9.81 -4.47 -14.88
CA ARG A 68 8.53 -4.01 -14.36
C ARG A 68 7.38 -4.75 -15.03
N LYS A 69 6.39 -5.20 -14.27
CA LYS A 69 5.10 -5.64 -14.86
C LYS A 69 4.36 -4.43 -15.42
N GLU A 70 3.78 -4.60 -16.60
CA GLU A 70 3.25 -3.49 -17.38
C GLU A 70 2.13 -2.75 -16.64
N ASN A 71 1.20 -3.52 -16.07
CA ASN A 71 0.03 -3.02 -15.37
C ASN A 71 0.22 -3.05 -13.85
N SER A 72 -0.52 -2.17 -13.16
CA SER A 72 -0.72 -2.29 -11.71
C SER A 72 -1.27 -3.68 -11.39
N LEU A 73 -0.70 -4.34 -10.39
CA LEU A 73 -1.19 -5.63 -9.89
C LEU A 73 -2.45 -5.47 -9.05
N LEU A 74 -2.64 -4.30 -8.45
CA LEU A 74 -3.76 -4.03 -7.56
C LEU A 74 -4.05 -2.54 -7.54
N ARG A 75 -5.27 -2.18 -7.91
CA ARG A 75 -5.88 -0.89 -7.55
C ARG A 75 -6.64 -1.07 -6.24
N TRP A 76 -6.46 -0.13 -5.32
CA TRP A 76 -6.98 -0.25 -3.97
C TRP A 76 -7.41 1.10 -3.39
N SER A 77 -8.23 1.01 -2.36
CA SER A 77 -8.59 2.10 -1.46
C SER A 77 -8.43 1.65 -0.01
N ASN A 78 -8.10 2.61 0.86
CA ASN A 78 -8.04 2.38 2.29
C ASN A 78 -9.41 2.70 2.92
N ALA A 79 -10.11 1.67 3.37
CA ALA A 79 -11.47 1.79 3.89
C ALA A 79 -11.55 2.50 5.26
N ILE A 80 -10.44 2.53 6.03
CA ILE A 80 -10.41 3.22 7.33
C ILE A 80 -10.34 4.73 7.13
N ASP A 81 -9.62 5.16 6.10
CA ASP A 81 -9.40 6.57 5.81
C ASP A 81 -10.40 7.14 4.79
N GLY A 82 -11.11 6.27 4.05
CA GLY A 82 -12.17 6.59 3.08
C GLY A 82 -11.74 7.48 1.90
N SER A 83 -10.54 8.02 1.95
CA SER A 83 -10.05 9.13 1.14
C SER A 83 -8.68 8.83 0.52
N VAL A 84 -8.17 7.61 0.66
CA VAL A 84 -6.89 7.19 0.09
C VAL A 84 -7.13 6.14 -0.99
N TYR A 85 -6.59 6.41 -2.17
CA TYR A 85 -6.56 5.47 -3.29
C TYR A 85 -5.13 5.26 -3.74
N GLY A 86 -4.84 4.07 -4.25
CA GLY A 86 -3.53 3.76 -4.76
C GLY A 86 -3.50 2.59 -5.74
N ASP A 87 -2.35 2.48 -6.39
CA ASP A 87 -1.99 1.40 -7.30
C ASP A 87 -0.72 0.72 -6.78
N SER A 88 -0.62 -0.59 -7.02
CA SER A 88 0.55 -1.38 -6.63
C SER A 88 1.26 -1.98 -7.84
N TYR A 89 2.57 -1.82 -7.92
CA TYR A 89 3.40 -2.25 -9.04
C TYR A 89 4.48 -3.23 -8.57
N LEU A 90 4.93 -4.08 -9.49
CA LEU A 90 5.91 -5.12 -9.23
C LEU A 90 7.04 -5.08 -10.25
N TRP A 91 8.27 -5.22 -9.75
CA TRP A 91 9.46 -5.50 -10.53
C TRP A 91 9.95 -6.91 -10.22
N THR A 92 10.40 -7.60 -11.26
CA THR A 92 10.87 -8.98 -11.19
C THR A 92 12.28 -9.13 -11.71
N ASP A 93 13.08 -9.97 -11.04
CA ASP A 93 14.34 -10.49 -11.55
C ASP A 93 14.11 -11.93 -12.03
N HIS A 94 14.26 -12.19 -13.33
CA HIS A 94 13.94 -13.50 -13.92
C HIS A 94 12.57 -14.05 -13.48
N GLU A 95 11.51 -13.25 -13.65
CA GLU A 95 10.13 -13.50 -13.21
C GLU A 95 9.92 -13.64 -11.69
N ARG A 96 10.98 -13.67 -10.88
CA ARG A 96 10.85 -13.69 -9.42
C ARG A 96 10.62 -12.28 -8.88
N PRO A 97 9.60 -12.04 -8.03
CA PRO A 97 9.39 -10.75 -7.37
C PRO A 97 10.65 -10.25 -6.68
N ALA A 98 11.05 -9.01 -6.96
CA ALA A 98 12.27 -8.40 -6.42
C ALA A 98 12.00 -7.03 -5.78
N ALA A 99 11.05 -6.25 -6.29
CA ALA A 99 10.59 -5.03 -5.62
C ALA A 99 9.09 -4.82 -5.81
N PHE A 100 8.44 -4.28 -4.77
CA PHE A 100 7.03 -3.93 -4.76
C PHE A 100 6.87 -2.46 -4.40
N LEU A 101 5.97 -1.77 -5.09
CA LEU A 101 5.72 -0.36 -4.89
C LEU A 101 4.24 -0.10 -4.76
N SER A 102 3.82 0.55 -3.69
CA SER A 102 2.50 1.18 -3.61
C SER A 102 2.62 2.68 -3.83
N ILE A 103 1.90 3.20 -4.81
CA ILE A 103 1.78 4.65 -5.08
C ILE A 103 0.36 5.06 -4.74
N TYR A 104 0.20 6.04 -3.85
CA TYR A 104 -1.12 6.45 -3.39
C TYR A 104 -1.20 7.93 -3.09
N ALA A 105 -2.43 8.42 -3.01
CA ALA A 105 -2.72 9.78 -2.62
C ALA A 105 -3.99 9.84 -1.78
N ARG A 106 -4.02 10.79 -0.86
CA ARG A 106 -5.25 11.23 -0.19
C ARG A 106 -5.97 12.25 -1.07
N VAL A 107 -7.29 12.12 -1.21
CA VAL A 107 -8.15 12.96 -2.08
C VAL A 107 -8.35 14.37 -1.53
N ASP A 108 -8.49 14.50 -0.22
CA ASP A 108 -8.73 15.77 0.48
C ASP A 108 -7.43 16.42 1.02
N GLY A 109 -6.27 15.87 0.66
CA GLY A 109 -4.96 16.33 1.12
C GLY A 109 -4.23 17.26 0.15
N PRO A 110 -3.22 18.01 0.63
CA PRO A 110 -2.30 18.74 -0.25
C PRO A 110 -1.55 17.79 -1.19
N VAL A 111 -0.87 18.30 -2.22
CA VAL A 111 -0.04 17.48 -3.13
C VAL A 111 1.00 16.62 -2.38
N ALA A 112 1.49 17.09 -1.23
CA ALA A 112 2.36 16.35 -0.31
C ALA A 112 1.72 15.06 0.29
N ALA A 113 0.41 14.88 0.13
CA ALA A 113 -0.30 13.65 0.52
C ALA A 113 -0.16 12.52 -0.51
N ARG A 114 0.50 12.78 -1.65
CA ARG A 114 0.98 11.75 -2.59
C ARG A 114 2.22 11.07 -2.04
N ARG A 115 2.25 9.74 -2.01
CA ARG A 115 3.37 8.97 -1.45
C ARG A 115 3.72 7.77 -2.31
N LEU A 116 4.99 7.41 -2.24
CA LEU A 116 5.54 6.17 -2.78
C LEU A 116 5.98 5.31 -1.60
N THR A 117 5.65 4.03 -1.62
CA THR A 117 6.07 3.04 -0.62
C THR A 117 6.76 1.88 -1.31
N PHE A 118 8.08 1.89 -1.27
CA PHE A 118 8.93 0.83 -1.78
C PHE A 118 9.10 -0.25 -0.73
N GLN A 119 9.15 -1.49 -1.22
CA GLN A 119 9.49 -2.65 -0.43
C GLN A 119 10.39 -3.56 -1.26
N SER A 120 11.55 -3.92 -0.70
CA SER A 120 12.41 -4.93 -1.28
C SER A 120 11.83 -6.32 -1.04
N LEU A 121 11.75 -7.09 -2.12
CA LEU A 121 11.44 -8.52 -2.17
C LEU A 121 12.68 -9.34 -2.60
N SER A 122 13.85 -8.70 -2.64
CA SER A 122 15.09 -9.30 -3.10
C SER A 122 15.92 -9.81 -1.93
N SER A 123 16.71 -10.85 -2.19
CA SER A 123 17.80 -11.24 -1.29
C SER A 123 19.06 -10.41 -1.51
N ASP A 124 19.13 -9.69 -2.62
CA ASP A 124 20.25 -8.86 -3.04
C ASP A 124 19.92 -7.36 -2.89
N PRO A 125 20.94 -6.50 -2.73
CA PRO A 125 20.77 -5.04 -2.79
C PRO A 125 20.15 -4.58 -4.11
N LEU A 126 19.35 -3.53 -4.02
CA LEU A 126 18.68 -2.92 -5.18
C LEU A 126 19.00 -1.44 -5.24
N THR A 127 18.88 -0.87 -6.44
CA THR A 127 18.86 0.57 -6.65
C THR A 127 17.68 0.95 -7.52
N ALA A 128 16.84 1.87 -7.05
CA ALA A 128 15.82 2.51 -7.86
C ALA A 128 16.25 3.93 -8.23
N THR A 129 16.07 4.24 -9.51
CA THR A 129 16.28 5.57 -10.07
C THR A 129 15.00 6.08 -10.68
N LEU A 130 14.74 7.37 -10.49
CA LEU A 130 13.63 8.08 -11.12
C LEU A 130 14.22 9.25 -11.89
N ASN A 131 13.98 9.31 -13.20
CA ASN A 131 14.67 10.27 -14.09
C ASN A 131 16.21 10.21 -13.96
N ASN A 132 16.76 9.00 -13.78
CA ASN A 132 18.19 8.75 -13.55
C ASN A 132 18.77 9.30 -12.23
N VAL A 133 17.94 9.80 -11.31
CA VAL A 133 18.34 10.16 -9.95
C VAL A 133 18.02 9.01 -9.01
N ALA A 134 18.99 8.57 -8.20
CA ALA A 134 18.77 7.52 -7.21
C ALA A 134 17.79 8.00 -6.13
N VAL A 135 16.72 7.24 -5.90
CA VAL A 135 15.67 7.58 -4.92
C VAL A 135 15.50 6.54 -3.82
N TRP A 136 15.97 5.32 -4.03
CA TRP A 136 15.90 4.21 -3.07
C TRP A 136 17.02 3.21 -3.36
N HIS A 137 17.73 2.74 -2.35
CA HIS A 137 18.91 1.88 -2.50
C HIS A 137 19.09 0.93 -1.29
N PRO A 138 18.16 -0.03 -1.08
CA PRO A 138 18.24 -0.95 0.04
C PRO A 138 19.51 -1.80 -0.04
N THR A 139 20.33 -1.75 1.01
CA THR A 139 21.60 -2.49 1.07
C THR A 139 21.47 -3.86 1.74
N GLU A 140 20.34 -4.12 2.41
CA GLU A 140 20.06 -5.37 3.10
C GLU A 140 19.02 -6.23 2.34
N PRO A 141 19.04 -7.57 2.52
CA PRO A 141 17.99 -8.43 2.00
C PRO A 141 16.61 -7.99 2.49
N GLY A 142 15.68 -7.78 1.55
CA GLY A 142 14.31 -7.36 1.86
C GLY A 142 13.44 -8.47 2.43
N ILE A 143 13.87 -9.72 2.28
CA ILE A 143 13.12 -10.91 2.69
C ILE A 143 14.02 -12.00 3.25
N GLN A 144 13.45 -12.77 4.17
CA GLN A 144 14.05 -13.98 4.72
C GLN A 144 13.08 -15.13 4.60
N PHE A 145 13.50 -16.21 3.93
CA PHE A 145 12.67 -17.40 3.79
C PHE A 145 12.85 -18.35 4.96
N PHE A 146 11.75 -18.94 5.39
CA PHE A 146 11.75 -20.13 6.23
C PHE A 146 11.09 -21.30 5.50
N LYS A 147 11.60 -22.50 5.78
CA LYS A 147 11.10 -23.77 5.23
C LYS A 147 9.88 -24.25 6.02
N LEU A 148 8.84 -24.70 5.33
CA LEU A 148 7.70 -25.37 5.97
C LEU A 148 8.02 -26.86 6.11
N ALA A 149 8.29 -27.32 7.34
CA ALA A 149 8.72 -28.69 7.60
C ALA A 149 7.56 -29.68 7.83
N ASP A 150 6.39 -29.18 8.20
CA ASP A 150 5.19 -29.92 8.61
C ASP A 150 4.12 -29.99 7.51
N VAL A 151 4.50 -29.80 6.25
CA VAL A 151 3.62 -29.87 5.09
C VAL A 151 4.15 -30.89 4.09
N PRO A 152 3.28 -31.55 3.29
CA PRO A 152 3.72 -32.43 2.22
C PRO A 152 4.65 -31.70 1.24
N SER A 153 5.62 -32.42 0.69
CA SER A 153 6.48 -31.90 -0.37
C SER A 153 5.63 -31.42 -1.57
N PRO A 154 6.05 -30.34 -2.26
CA PRO A 154 5.36 -29.85 -3.46
C PRO A 154 5.12 -30.96 -4.48
N SER A 155 3.89 -31.06 -4.98
CA SER A 155 3.54 -32.04 -6.01
C SER A 155 4.32 -31.81 -7.30
N GLN A 156 4.76 -32.89 -7.94
CA GLN A 156 5.41 -32.80 -9.26
C GLN A 156 4.47 -32.19 -10.31
N LYS A 157 3.16 -32.42 -10.21
CA LYS A 157 2.17 -31.91 -11.17
C LYS A 157 1.90 -30.42 -10.93
N ASN A 158 2.14 -29.59 -11.94
CA ASN A 158 1.97 -28.13 -11.87
C ASN A 158 0.56 -27.72 -11.41
N SER A 159 -0.49 -28.30 -11.99
CA SER A 159 -1.89 -27.98 -11.62
C SER A 159 -2.20 -28.27 -10.15
N VAL A 160 -1.70 -29.37 -9.60
CA VAL A 160 -1.87 -29.73 -8.19
C VAL A 160 -1.11 -28.75 -7.31
N ARG A 161 0.13 -28.43 -7.70
CA ARG A 161 1.00 -27.50 -6.98
C ARG A 161 0.43 -26.08 -6.88
N ARG A 162 -0.26 -25.61 -7.92
CA ARG A 162 -1.03 -24.35 -7.91
C ARG A 162 -2.18 -24.37 -6.90
N LEU A 163 -2.81 -25.52 -6.65
CA LEU A 163 -3.83 -25.62 -5.61
C LEU A 163 -3.19 -25.72 -4.21
N GLU A 164 -2.07 -26.42 -4.09
CA GLU A 164 -1.30 -26.54 -2.84
C GLU A 164 -0.84 -25.16 -2.34
N ILE A 165 -0.26 -24.32 -3.21
CA ILE A 165 0.21 -22.99 -2.81
C ILE A 165 -0.92 -22.10 -2.29
N LEU A 166 -2.12 -22.18 -2.90
CA LEU A 166 -3.31 -21.46 -2.42
C LEU A 166 -3.79 -21.98 -1.06
N ARG A 167 -3.74 -23.31 -0.84
CA ARG A 167 -4.08 -23.91 0.45
C ARG A 167 -3.09 -23.51 1.54
N LEU A 168 -1.80 -23.48 1.23
CA LEU A 168 -0.75 -23.06 2.15
C LEU A 168 -0.91 -21.61 2.58
N ALA A 169 -1.14 -20.69 1.63
CA ALA A 169 -1.34 -19.28 1.94
C ALA A 169 -2.51 -19.06 2.93
N ARG A 170 -3.60 -19.83 2.80
CA ARG A 170 -4.78 -19.77 3.68
C ARG A 170 -4.54 -20.28 5.11
N GLN A 171 -3.41 -20.95 5.38
CA GLN A 171 -3.06 -21.37 6.74
C GLN A 171 -2.48 -20.22 7.56
N PHE A 172 -2.12 -19.10 6.92
CA PHE A 172 -1.55 -17.94 7.56
C PHE A 172 -2.62 -16.91 7.94
N ARG A 173 -2.42 -16.26 9.09
CA ARG A 173 -3.22 -15.14 9.58
C ARG A 173 -2.31 -13.94 9.78
N GLY A 174 -2.54 -12.89 8.99
CA GLY A 174 -1.87 -11.60 9.09
C GLY A 174 -2.61 -10.66 10.03
N ARG A 175 -1.88 -9.91 10.84
CA ARG A 175 -2.44 -8.91 11.75
C ARG A 175 -1.63 -7.62 11.70
N ILE A 176 -2.31 -6.50 11.86
CA ILE A 176 -1.71 -5.17 12.00
C ILE A 176 -2.15 -4.58 13.34
N GLN A 177 -1.23 -3.88 14.01
CA GLN A 177 -1.54 -3.15 15.24
C GLN A 177 -2.72 -2.19 15.02
N GLU A 178 -3.39 -1.70 16.06
CA GLU A 178 -4.40 -0.62 15.99
C GLU A 178 -3.79 0.74 16.38
N VAL A 179 -4.28 1.84 15.77
CA VAL A 179 -3.58 3.15 15.90
C VAL A 179 -3.76 3.69 17.32
N ALA A 180 -4.96 3.54 17.87
CA ALA A 180 -5.32 4.02 19.18
C ALA A 180 -4.82 3.13 20.34
N HIS A 181 -4.29 1.93 20.04
CA HIS A 181 -4.02 0.91 21.04
C HIS A 181 -2.80 0.08 20.67
N GLU A 182 -1.68 0.28 21.38
CA GLU A 182 -0.41 -0.39 21.09
C GLU A 182 -0.47 -1.92 21.23
N ASP A 183 -1.33 -2.44 22.12
CA ASP A 183 -1.45 -3.87 22.36
C ASP A 183 -2.57 -4.54 21.56
N ARG A 184 -3.37 -3.77 20.81
CA ARG A 184 -4.46 -4.33 20.00
C ARG A 184 -4.02 -4.55 18.57
N PHE A 185 -4.51 -5.64 18.01
CA PHE A 185 -4.29 -6.03 16.63
C PHE A 185 -5.62 -6.29 15.97
N ARG A 186 -5.77 -5.79 14.74
CA ARG A 186 -6.85 -6.18 13.84
C ARG A 186 -6.35 -7.22 12.86
N GLU A 187 -7.23 -8.14 12.49
CA GLU A 187 -6.92 -9.18 11.52
C GLU A 187 -7.04 -8.65 10.09
N LEU A 188 -6.04 -8.98 9.27
CA LEU A 188 -6.01 -8.61 7.87
C LEU A 188 -6.65 -9.72 7.03
N ARG A 189 -7.38 -9.33 6.00
CA ARG A 189 -8.01 -10.28 5.08
C ARG A 189 -7.00 -10.71 4.01
N LEU A 190 -6.78 -12.00 3.83
CA LEU A 190 -6.05 -12.52 2.69
C LEU A 190 -6.86 -12.32 1.40
N LEU A 191 -6.24 -11.79 0.33
CA LEU A 191 -6.88 -11.78 -0.99
C LEU A 191 -7.04 -13.21 -1.52
N THR A 192 -8.20 -13.49 -2.13
CA THR A 192 -8.57 -14.84 -2.62
C THR A 192 -7.61 -15.34 -3.70
N ALA A 193 -7.11 -14.45 -4.55
CA ALA A 193 -6.15 -14.73 -5.59
C ALA A 193 -4.79 -14.10 -5.23
N PRO A 194 -3.67 -14.75 -5.61
CA PRO A 194 -2.36 -14.13 -5.50
C PRO A 194 -2.29 -12.90 -6.41
N LEU A 195 -1.53 -11.89 -5.98
CA LEU A 195 -1.21 -10.72 -6.80
C LEU A 195 -0.41 -11.10 -8.05
N TYR A 196 0.45 -12.11 -7.91
CA TYR A 196 1.31 -12.57 -8.98
C TYR A 196 1.74 -14.02 -8.76
N GLN A 197 1.82 -14.80 -9.85
CA GLN A 197 2.32 -16.17 -9.85
C GLN A 197 3.52 -16.25 -10.80
N TYR A 198 4.52 -17.04 -10.43
CA TYR A 198 5.79 -17.08 -11.15
C TYR A 198 6.48 -18.43 -11.05
N GLN A 199 7.48 -18.59 -11.91
CA GLN A 199 8.49 -19.63 -11.85
C GLN A 199 9.83 -18.93 -12.11
N SER A 200 10.92 -19.42 -11.54
CA SER A 200 12.24 -18.82 -11.73
C SER A 200 13.30 -19.90 -11.66
N GLU A 201 13.74 -20.39 -12.82
CA GLU A 201 14.78 -21.40 -12.91
C GLU A 201 16.10 -20.97 -12.26
N PRO A 202 16.60 -19.72 -12.45
CA PRO A 202 17.85 -19.28 -11.80
C PRO A 202 17.78 -19.32 -10.28
N ASN A 203 16.58 -19.21 -9.70
CA ASN A 203 16.34 -19.26 -8.26
C ASN A 203 15.82 -20.63 -7.79
N HIS A 204 15.83 -21.64 -8.66
CA HIS A 204 15.30 -22.98 -8.41
C HIS A 204 13.83 -22.99 -7.91
N VAL A 205 13.01 -22.04 -8.37
CA VAL A 205 11.59 -21.92 -8.02
C VAL A 205 10.75 -22.54 -9.14
N GLU A 206 10.18 -23.72 -8.89
CA GLU A 206 9.28 -24.39 -9.85
C GLU A 206 7.84 -23.84 -9.79
N ASN A 207 7.44 -23.20 -8.69
CA ASN A 207 6.15 -22.51 -8.56
C ASN A 207 6.19 -21.53 -7.38
N GLY A 208 5.99 -20.26 -7.65
CA GLY A 208 5.94 -19.19 -6.66
C GLY A 208 4.67 -18.37 -6.78
N ALA A 209 4.24 -17.77 -5.68
CA ALA A 209 3.15 -16.82 -5.68
C ALA A 209 3.36 -15.74 -4.62
N LEU A 210 2.96 -14.52 -4.96
CA LEU A 210 2.91 -13.36 -4.08
C LEU A 210 1.46 -13.13 -3.66
N PHE A 211 1.19 -13.18 -2.36
CA PHE A 211 -0.11 -12.90 -1.78
C PHE A 211 -0.09 -11.59 -1.01
N ALA A 212 -1.26 -11.00 -0.82
CA ALA A 212 -1.45 -9.83 0.01
C ALA A 212 -2.51 -10.07 1.08
N PHE A 213 -2.18 -9.69 2.31
CA PHE A 213 -3.09 -9.46 3.40
C PHE A 213 -3.44 -7.97 3.41
N VAL A 214 -4.72 -7.68 3.32
CA VAL A 214 -5.24 -6.33 3.08
C VAL A 214 -6.10 -5.85 4.22
N ASP A 215 -6.15 -4.52 4.35
CA ASP A 215 -7.16 -3.81 5.10
C ASP A 215 -8.09 -3.08 4.13
N GLY A 216 -9.37 -3.48 4.11
CA GLY A 216 -10.24 -3.18 2.97
C GLY A 216 -9.69 -3.80 1.69
N THR A 217 -9.01 -3.00 0.86
CA THR A 217 -8.27 -3.48 -0.32
C THR A 217 -6.79 -3.05 -0.33
N ASP A 218 -6.36 -2.25 0.65
CA ASP A 218 -4.99 -1.74 0.79
C ASP A 218 -4.04 -2.86 1.27
N PRO A 219 -2.98 -3.22 0.54
CA PRO A 219 -2.04 -4.27 0.95
C PRO A 219 -1.14 -3.82 2.10
N GLU A 220 -1.25 -4.51 3.24
CA GLU A 220 -0.53 -4.16 4.48
C GLU A 220 0.65 -5.12 4.75
N LEU A 221 0.49 -6.38 4.36
CA LEU A 221 1.49 -7.44 4.51
C LEU A 221 1.48 -8.30 3.25
N LEU A 222 2.67 -8.57 2.72
CA LEU A 222 2.84 -9.49 1.60
C LEU A 222 3.37 -10.84 2.10
N LEU A 223 3.01 -11.91 1.39
CA LEU A 223 3.52 -13.24 1.65
C LEU A 223 3.98 -13.87 0.33
N MET A 224 5.27 -14.16 0.24
CA MET A 224 5.81 -14.99 -0.83
C MET A 224 5.77 -16.45 -0.39
N VAL A 225 5.25 -17.32 -1.26
CA VAL A 225 5.31 -18.77 -1.08
C VAL A 225 5.99 -19.38 -2.30
N GLU A 226 6.98 -20.24 -2.10
CA GLU A 226 7.77 -20.82 -3.18
C GLU A 226 7.93 -22.33 -2.99
N ALA A 227 7.66 -23.10 -4.03
CA ALA A 227 8.14 -24.47 -4.18
C ALA A 227 9.54 -24.42 -4.78
N ARG A 228 10.55 -24.71 -3.95
CA ARG A 228 11.95 -24.74 -4.36
C ARG A 228 12.45 -26.16 -4.55
N VAL A 229 13.41 -26.31 -5.45
CA VAL A 229 14.15 -27.55 -5.70
C VAL A 229 15.55 -27.42 -5.11
N GLU A 230 15.92 -28.36 -4.25
CA GLU A 230 17.24 -28.48 -3.64
C GLU A 230 17.77 -29.90 -3.94
N GLY A 231 18.53 -30.04 -5.02
CA GLY A 231 18.89 -31.35 -5.57
C GLY A 231 17.64 -32.13 -5.99
N GLU A 232 17.42 -33.31 -5.41
CA GLU A 232 16.23 -34.13 -5.68
C GLU A 232 15.02 -33.76 -4.79
N ARG A 233 15.21 -32.89 -3.79
CA ARG A 233 14.17 -32.56 -2.80
C ARG A 233 13.38 -31.35 -3.24
N ARG A 234 12.06 -31.42 -3.08
CA ARG A 234 11.15 -30.28 -3.21
C ARG A 234 10.68 -29.85 -1.84
N SER A 235 10.66 -28.55 -1.58
CA SER A 235 10.24 -28.01 -0.30
C SER A 235 9.51 -26.68 -0.48
N TRP A 236 8.56 -26.43 0.42
CA TRP A 236 7.86 -25.16 0.47
C TRP A 236 8.63 -24.18 1.35
N TYR A 237 8.79 -22.97 0.84
CA TYR A 237 9.40 -21.85 1.53
C TYR A 237 8.41 -20.70 1.59
N CYS A 238 8.43 -19.95 2.68
CA CYS A 238 7.62 -18.76 2.87
C CYS A 238 8.46 -17.58 3.33
N ALA A 239 8.13 -16.38 2.86
CA ALA A 239 8.73 -15.13 3.31
C ALA A 239 7.63 -14.07 3.49
N PRO A 240 7.31 -13.67 4.72
CA PRO A 240 6.47 -12.51 5.00
C PRO A 240 7.26 -11.23 4.76
N VAL A 241 6.55 -10.20 4.29
CA VAL A 241 7.12 -8.90 4.00
C VAL A 241 6.18 -7.82 4.49
N ARG A 242 6.74 -6.79 5.14
CA ARG A 242 5.95 -5.63 5.55
C ARG A 242 5.57 -4.79 4.33
N GLN A 243 4.36 -4.24 4.32
CA GLN A 243 3.96 -3.19 3.39
C GLN A 243 3.38 -1.96 4.11
N ASN A 244 3.40 -2.00 5.45
CA ASN A 244 3.00 -0.89 6.31
C ASN A 244 4.09 -0.56 7.33
N HIS A 245 4.13 0.70 7.79
CA HIS A 245 5.06 1.16 8.81
C HIS A 245 4.70 0.68 10.23
N ARG A 246 3.45 0.27 10.46
CA ARG A 246 2.94 -0.17 11.76
C ARG A 246 3.44 -1.59 12.09
N ARG A 247 3.27 -2.01 13.35
CA ARG A 247 3.65 -3.37 13.74
C ARG A 247 2.75 -4.38 13.04
N LEU A 248 3.37 -5.41 12.45
CA LEU A 248 2.72 -6.46 11.70
C LEU A 248 3.10 -7.82 12.27
N GLN A 249 2.16 -8.76 12.27
CA GLN A 249 2.40 -10.13 12.70
C GLN A 249 1.87 -11.11 11.66
N LEU A 250 2.58 -12.21 11.49
CA LEU A 250 2.11 -13.37 10.75
C LEU A 250 2.14 -14.60 11.65
N SER A 251 1.01 -15.29 11.70
CA SER A 251 0.88 -16.58 12.40
C SER A 251 0.46 -17.66 11.41
N ARG A 252 0.79 -18.92 11.71
CA ARG A 252 0.30 -20.10 10.98
C ARG A 252 -0.23 -21.09 12.00
N GLY A 253 -1.54 -21.35 11.99
CA GLY A 253 -2.18 -21.96 13.15
C GLY A 253 -1.98 -21.06 14.38
N ASP A 254 -1.59 -21.65 15.50
CA ASP A 254 -1.38 -20.91 16.76
C ASP A 254 0.03 -20.36 16.93
N ASP A 255 0.95 -20.74 16.03
CA ASP A 255 2.34 -20.31 16.07
C ASP A 255 2.54 -18.96 15.39
N ARG A 256 3.12 -17.99 16.11
CA ARG A 256 3.60 -16.74 15.51
C ARG A 256 4.94 -17.00 14.83
N VAL A 257 4.94 -16.94 13.50
CA VAL A 257 6.12 -17.23 12.66
C VAL A 257 6.90 -15.98 12.28
N TRP A 258 6.30 -14.80 12.43
CA TRP A 258 6.94 -13.51 12.11
C TRP A 258 6.30 -12.34 12.85
N ASP A 259 7.13 -11.36 13.22
CA ASP A 259 6.74 -10.11 13.88
C ASP A 259 7.66 -9.00 13.37
N ALA A 260 7.10 -8.04 12.63
CA ALA A 260 7.79 -6.83 12.25
C ALA A 260 7.38 -5.70 13.20
N PRO A 261 8.31 -5.13 13.99
CA PRO A 261 8.00 -4.04 14.89
C PRO A 261 7.50 -2.81 14.12
N SER A 262 6.80 -1.92 14.82
CA SER A 262 6.45 -0.64 14.23
C SER A 262 7.72 0.15 13.96
N ILE A 263 7.83 0.68 12.75
CA ILE A 263 8.73 1.79 12.44
C ILE A 263 7.93 3.03 12.83
N ALA A 264 7.98 3.33 14.14
CA ALA A 264 7.14 4.27 14.86
C ALA A 264 7.11 5.68 14.24
N PRO A 265 6.11 6.50 14.58
CA PRO A 265 6.09 7.91 14.24
C PRO A 265 7.38 8.65 14.66
N PRO A 266 7.67 9.79 13.99
CA PRO A 266 6.77 10.51 13.09
C PRO A 266 6.64 9.83 11.71
N PHE A 267 5.51 10.03 11.01
CA PHE A 267 5.28 9.60 9.60
C PHE A 267 6.24 10.27 8.58
N GLN A 268 7.23 10.99 9.09
CA GLN A 268 8.33 11.71 8.45
C GLN A 268 9.66 11.43 9.19
N GLY A 269 9.69 10.39 10.03
CA GLY A 269 10.85 10.02 10.81
C GLY A 269 11.93 9.44 9.90
N PRO A 270 13.22 9.63 10.26
CA PRO A 270 14.34 9.29 9.39
C PRO A 270 14.33 7.82 8.95
N LYS A 271 13.76 6.92 9.77
CA LYS A 271 13.70 5.48 9.44
C LYS A 271 12.68 5.11 8.36
N ILE A 272 11.56 5.83 8.25
CA ILE A 272 10.53 5.54 7.23
C ILE A 272 10.98 6.08 5.88
N SER A 273 11.68 7.21 5.90
CA SER A 273 12.21 7.89 4.72
C SER A 273 13.72 7.69 4.57
N ASP A 274 14.26 6.58 5.07
CA ASP A 274 15.65 6.18 4.81
C ASP A 274 15.71 5.48 3.44
N PRO A 275 16.38 6.06 2.43
CA PRO A 275 16.49 5.41 1.13
C PRO A 275 17.28 4.10 1.19
N ASN A 276 18.07 3.83 2.25
CA ASN A 276 18.72 2.53 2.45
C ASN A 276 17.81 1.46 3.07
N GLY A 277 16.62 1.84 3.53
CA GLY A 277 15.70 0.92 4.18
C GLY A 277 15.08 -0.06 3.20
N VAL A 278 14.95 -1.33 3.59
CA VAL A 278 14.20 -2.34 2.81
C VAL A 278 12.72 -1.98 2.65
N TYR A 279 12.19 -1.15 3.55
CA TYR A 279 10.92 -0.45 3.44
C TYR A 279 11.21 1.05 3.40
N PHE A 280 10.73 1.73 2.37
CA PHE A 280 10.96 3.16 2.20
C PHE A 280 9.67 3.85 1.75
N ASN A 281 9.21 4.81 2.55
CA ASN A 281 8.03 5.59 2.27
C ASN A 281 8.39 7.08 2.25
N ILE A 282 8.06 7.72 1.13
CA ILE A 282 8.50 9.08 0.83
C ILE A 282 7.35 9.90 0.22
N PRO A 283 7.16 11.16 0.65
CA PRO A 283 6.25 12.08 -0.02
C PRO A 283 6.74 12.42 -1.43
N TRP A 284 5.80 12.52 -2.38
CA TRP A 284 6.12 12.90 -3.76
C TRP A 284 6.81 14.26 -3.86
N SER A 285 6.46 15.23 -3.00
CA SER A 285 7.07 16.56 -3.01
C SER A 285 8.59 16.53 -2.85
N VAL A 286 9.11 15.64 -2.00
CA VAL A 286 10.56 15.49 -1.80
C VAL A 286 11.26 15.03 -3.08
N ILE A 287 10.61 14.17 -3.86
CA ILE A 287 11.16 13.66 -5.12
C ILE A 287 10.97 14.68 -6.27
N ALA A 288 9.92 15.50 -6.21
CA ALA A 288 9.57 16.45 -7.25
C ALA A 288 10.37 17.75 -7.15
N ASP A 289 10.71 18.21 -5.95
CA ASP A 289 11.44 19.47 -5.72
C ASP A 289 12.93 19.36 -6.10
N ASP A 290 13.47 18.14 -6.22
CA ASP A 290 14.84 17.86 -6.70
C ASP A 290 14.95 17.78 -8.24
N ARG A 291 13.92 18.23 -8.99
CA ARG A 291 13.86 18.26 -10.46
C ARG A 291 13.80 19.68 -11.01
#